data_AF-A0A5J4QYT3-F1
#
_entry.id   AF-A0A5J4QYT3-F1
#
_cell.length_a   1.000
_cell.length_b   1.000
_cell.length_c   1.000
_cell.angle_alpha   90.00
_cell.angle_beta   90.00
_cell.angle_gamma   90.00
#
_symmetry.space_group_name_H-M   'P 1'
#
loop_
_entity.id
_entity.type
_entity.pdbx_description
1 polymer ?
#
loop_
_entity_poly.entity_id
_entity_poly.type
_entity_poly.pdbx_seq_one_letter_code
_entity_poly.pdbx_strand_id
1 'polypeptide(L)'
;MKRRIIYAGLIVSVVVITAMVGGYTTWNTLNPVNTCAQCHEVSPSYATWGQSAHAKVRCIDCHGTALSHGAHSQHEKTTMMWTHFTGDKRNSDIRLTEAQMLDVVAKCASCHQAEHAGWMESGHAATYQDIFMDKEHNRIEKPYADCFRCHGMFYESDLHTLMSLEGEADDWHIHDKTQASHPSITCLSCHKIHTPNPVSRRWISTDSIPLPDRAPHTALYIRADKMHLRADHLTPVQMVHGDTIIRAA
;
A
#
# COMPACT_ATOMS: atom_id res chain seq x y z
N MET A 1 47.82 -23.19 -18.86
CA MET A 1 47.45 -21.76 -18.73
C MET A 1 45.94 -21.52 -18.76
N LYS A 2 45.17 -21.99 -19.76
CA LYS A 2 43.70 -21.76 -19.85
C LYS A 2 42.92 -22.08 -18.57
N ARG A 3 43.16 -23.24 -17.94
CA ARG A 3 42.53 -23.61 -16.66
C ARG A 3 42.81 -22.62 -15.51
N ARG A 4 44.03 -22.11 -15.40
CA ARG A 4 44.41 -21.14 -14.34
C ARG A 4 43.73 -19.79 -14.55
N ILE A 5 43.57 -19.36 -15.80
CA ILE A 5 42.84 -18.13 -16.15
C ILE A 5 41.35 -18.29 -15.84
N ILE A 6 40.75 -19.44 -16.19
CA ILE A 6 39.35 -19.73 -15.87
C ILE A 6 39.12 -19.77 -14.35
N TYR A 7 40.00 -20.43 -13.59
CA TYR A 7 39.88 -20.46 -12.12
C TYR A 7 40.08 -19.08 -11.49
N ALA A 8 41.05 -18.28 -11.97
CA ALA A 8 41.23 -16.92 -11.50
C ALA A 8 39.99 -16.05 -11.81
N GLY A 9 39.42 -16.16 -13.02
CA GLY A 9 38.19 -15.48 -13.39
C GLY A 9 37.00 -15.89 -12.50
N LEU A 10 36.81 -17.18 -12.25
CA LEU A 10 35.77 -17.67 -11.35
C LEU A 10 35.93 -17.14 -9.92
N ILE A 11 37.15 -17.16 -9.38
CA ILE A 11 37.42 -16.64 -8.04
C ILE A 11 37.09 -15.15 -7.95
N VAL A 12 37.52 -14.36 -8.94
CA VAL A 12 37.21 -12.91 -8.99
C VAL A 12 35.70 -12.70 -9.07
N SER A 13 34.98 -13.41 -9.95
CA SER A 13 33.53 -13.29 -10.06
C SER A 13 32.82 -13.63 -8.76
N VAL A 14 33.22 -14.72 -8.08
CA VAL A 14 32.65 -15.10 -6.78
C VAL A 14 32.90 -14.00 -5.74
N VAL A 15 34.12 -13.48 -5.64
CA VAL A 15 34.46 -12.40 -4.70
C VAL A 15 33.63 -11.15 -4.96
N VAL A 16 33.46 -10.75 -6.22
CA VAL A 16 32.65 -9.58 -6.60
C VAL A 16 31.18 -9.80 -6.25
N ILE A 17 30.62 -10.96 -6.58
CA ILE A 17 29.22 -11.29 -6.26
C ILE A 17 29.00 -11.31 -4.75
N THR A 18 29.90 -11.93 -3.98
CA THR A 18 29.80 -11.95 -2.52
C THR A 18 29.90 -10.54 -1.93
N ALA A 19 30.79 -9.69 -2.45
CA ALA A 19 30.89 -8.29 -2.02
C ALA A 19 29.63 -7.49 -2.35
N MET A 20 29.06 -7.67 -3.55
CA MET A 20 27.81 -7.01 -3.94
C MET A 20 26.62 -7.46 -3.09
N VAL A 21 26.46 -8.77 -2.89
CA VAL A 21 25.38 -9.32 -2.06
C VAL A 21 25.55 -8.86 -0.61
N GLY A 22 26.77 -8.94 -0.05
CA GLY A 22 27.06 -8.47 1.31
C GLY A 22 26.86 -6.97 1.49
N GLY A 23 27.27 -6.16 0.52
CA GLY A 23 27.03 -4.72 0.51
C GLY A 23 25.55 -4.37 0.44
N TYR A 24 24.80 -5.06 -0.41
CA TYR A 24 23.36 -4.87 -0.56
C TYR A 24 22.58 -5.27 0.69
N THR A 25 22.87 -6.43 1.29
CA THR A 25 22.21 -6.86 2.53
C THR A 25 22.51 -5.89 3.67
N THR A 26 23.76 -5.44 3.78
CA THR A 26 24.16 -4.41 4.75
C THR A 26 23.39 -3.12 4.51
N TRP A 27 23.36 -2.62 3.27
CA TRP A 27 22.62 -1.40 2.91
C TRP A 27 21.15 -1.46 3.35
N ASN A 28 20.45 -2.57 3.12
CA ASN A 28 19.04 -2.71 3.53
C ASN A 28 18.82 -2.74 5.06
N THR A 29 19.87 -2.91 5.86
CA THR A 29 19.80 -2.93 7.33
C THR A 29 20.25 -1.63 7.99
N LEU A 30 20.86 -0.72 7.23
CA LEU A 30 21.29 0.58 7.74
C LEU A 30 20.09 1.50 8.03
N ASN A 31 20.33 2.51 8.87
CA ASN A 31 19.37 3.57 9.11
C ASN A 31 18.98 4.24 7.78
N PRO A 32 17.68 4.48 7.50
CA PRO A 32 17.24 5.09 6.24
C PRO A 32 17.92 6.41 5.86
N VAL A 33 18.41 7.20 6.83
CA VAL A 33 19.18 8.44 6.57
C VAL A 33 20.48 8.19 5.80
N ASN A 34 21.02 6.98 5.90
CA ASN A 34 22.23 6.56 5.19
C ASN A 34 21.92 5.79 3.91
N THR A 35 20.64 5.66 3.54
CA THR A 35 20.18 4.81 2.43
C THR A 35 19.07 5.49 1.64
N CYS A 36 17.83 5.02 1.73
CA CYS A 36 16.70 5.46 0.92
C CYS A 36 16.38 6.95 1.09
N ALA A 37 16.58 7.52 2.28
CA ALA A 37 16.24 8.92 2.56
C ALA A 37 17.26 9.92 1.97
N GLN A 38 18.34 9.44 1.36
CA GLN A 38 19.27 10.28 0.59
C GLN A 38 18.70 10.71 -0.76
N CYS A 39 17.70 9.98 -1.29
CA CYS A 39 16.98 10.38 -2.49
C CYS A 39 15.99 11.50 -2.17
N HIS A 40 16.03 12.60 -2.91
CA HIS A 40 15.18 13.77 -2.66
C HIS A 40 13.70 13.49 -2.94
N GLU A 41 13.41 12.49 -3.76
CA GLU A 41 12.06 12.00 -4.05
C GLU A 41 11.49 11.20 -2.89
N VAL A 42 12.34 10.58 -2.05
CA VAL A 42 11.92 9.73 -0.92
C VAL A 42 12.00 10.47 0.41
N SER A 43 12.91 11.44 0.54
CA SER A 43 13.15 12.20 1.77
C SER A 43 11.88 12.80 2.41
N PRO A 44 10.92 13.38 1.66
CA PRO A 44 9.67 13.87 2.24
C PRO A 44 8.81 12.77 2.87
N SER A 45 8.74 11.59 2.24
CA SER A 45 8.05 10.41 2.81
C SER A 45 8.74 9.93 4.08
N TYR A 46 10.09 9.93 4.10
CA TYR A 46 10.87 9.61 5.31
C TYR A 46 10.59 10.60 6.45
N ALA A 47 10.57 11.90 6.17
CA ALA A 47 10.29 12.93 7.19
C ALA A 47 8.92 12.75 7.84
N THR A 48 7.92 12.33 7.04
CA THR A 48 6.58 12.05 7.53
C THR A 48 6.53 10.72 8.31
N TRP A 49 7.17 9.66 7.80
CA TRP A 49 7.32 8.38 8.49
C TRP A 49 8.01 8.53 9.85
N GLY A 50 9.07 9.34 9.93
CA GLY A 50 9.85 9.58 11.15
C GLY A 50 9.08 10.26 12.28
N GLN A 51 7.91 10.82 11.97
CA GLN A 51 6.98 11.41 12.94
C GLN A 51 5.75 10.53 13.19
N SER A 52 5.64 9.37 12.54
CA SER A 52 4.49 8.47 12.64
C SER A 52 4.63 7.47 13.80
N ALA A 53 3.55 6.73 14.07
CA ALA A 53 3.60 5.59 14.98
C ALA A 53 4.61 4.50 14.53
N HIS A 54 4.93 4.45 13.24
CA HIS A 54 5.83 3.46 12.63
C HIS A 54 7.27 3.94 12.52
N ALA A 55 7.65 5.09 13.11
CA ALA A 55 8.99 5.69 13.02
C ALA A 55 10.15 4.81 13.52
N LYS A 56 9.87 3.64 14.11
CA LYS A 56 10.86 2.65 14.56
C LYS A 56 10.82 1.34 13.77
N VAL A 57 9.94 1.20 12.78
CA VAL A 57 9.81 0.03 11.90
C VAL A 57 10.61 0.28 10.62
N ARG A 58 11.43 -0.67 10.15
CA ARG A 58 12.27 -0.42 8.97
C ARG A 58 11.40 -0.31 7.73
N CYS A 59 11.77 0.57 6.80
CA CYS A 59 11.02 0.75 5.54
C CYS A 59 10.80 -0.59 4.81
N ILE A 60 11.82 -1.45 4.81
CA ILE A 60 11.81 -2.75 4.12
C ILE A 60 10.85 -3.77 4.75
N ASP A 61 10.49 -3.59 6.04
CA ASP A 61 9.55 -4.48 6.73
C ASP A 61 8.13 -4.32 6.17
N CYS A 62 7.84 -3.19 5.50
CA CYS A 62 6.60 -2.96 4.75
C CYS A 62 6.84 -2.95 3.23
N HIS A 63 7.77 -2.14 2.72
CA HIS A 63 7.98 -1.96 1.28
C HIS A 63 8.80 -3.07 0.61
N GLY A 64 9.46 -3.94 1.39
CA GLY A 64 10.34 -4.96 0.86
C GLY A 64 11.66 -4.40 0.33
N THR A 65 12.37 -5.23 -0.42
CA THR A 65 13.66 -4.92 -1.03
C THR A 65 13.58 -5.18 -2.54
N ALA A 66 14.63 -4.82 -3.27
CA ALA A 66 14.77 -5.18 -4.70
C ALA A 66 14.67 -6.70 -4.96
N LEU A 67 14.92 -7.53 -3.94
CA LEU A 67 14.86 -8.99 -4.03
C LEU A 67 13.52 -9.59 -3.57
N SER A 68 12.56 -8.77 -3.10
CA SER A 68 11.32 -9.30 -2.49
C SER A 68 10.42 -10.06 -3.47
N HIS A 69 10.28 -9.61 -4.73
CA HIS A 69 9.40 -10.25 -5.73
C HIS A 69 10.14 -10.61 -7.02
N GLY A 70 11.39 -11.07 -6.89
CA GLY A 70 12.20 -11.55 -8.00
C GLY A 70 12.38 -10.49 -9.10
N ALA A 71 12.11 -10.85 -10.36
CA ALA A 71 12.34 -9.98 -11.50
C ALA A 71 11.52 -8.68 -11.47
N HIS A 72 10.32 -8.69 -10.88
CA HIS A 72 9.47 -7.51 -10.79
C HIS A 72 10.12 -6.42 -9.94
N SER A 73 10.51 -6.74 -8.70
CA SER A 73 11.19 -5.80 -7.81
C SER A 73 12.53 -5.32 -8.37
N GLN A 74 13.27 -6.18 -9.07
CA GLN A 74 14.52 -5.79 -9.72
C GLN A 74 14.28 -4.78 -10.86
N HIS A 75 13.28 -5.03 -11.71
CA HIS A 75 12.88 -4.12 -12.79
C HIS A 75 12.42 -2.77 -12.23
N GLU A 76 11.60 -2.77 -11.18
CA GLU A 76 11.13 -1.57 -10.50
C GLU A 76 12.29 -0.73 -9.95
N LYS A 77 13.21 -1.33 -9.19
CA LYS A 77 14.35 -0.58 -8.62
C LYS A 77 15.32 -0.07 -9.69
N THR A 78 15.51 -0.82 -10.77
CA THR A 78 16.31 -0.38 -11.92
C THR A 78 15.65 0.81 -12.62
N THR A 79 14.32 0.76 -12.79
CA THR A 79 13.54 1.85 -13.37
C THR A 79 13.56 3.09 -12.47
N MET A 80 13.47 2.93 -11.15
CA MET A 80 13.61 4.01 -10.18
C MET A 80 14.98 4.70 -10.32
N MET A 81 16.07 3.93 -10.39
CA MET A 81 17.41 4.50 -10.57
C MET A 81 17.55 5.23 -11.91
N TRP A 82 17.05 4.63 -12.99
CA TRP A 82 17.06 5.26 -14.31
C TRP A 82 16.28 6.58 -14.30
N THR A 83 15.07 6.58 -13.75
CA THR A 83 14.19 7.77 -13.70
C THR A 83 14.74 8.85 -12.79
N HIS A 84 15.46 8.51 -11.72
CA HIS A 84 16.17 9.48 -10.88
C HIS A 84 17.21 10.29 -11.68
N PHE A 85 17.95 9.65 -12.59
CA PHE A 85 18.99 10.32 -13.37
C PHE A 85 18.49 10.98 -14.67
N THR A 86 17.36 10.52 -15.21
CA THR A 86 16.90 10.92 -16.54
C THR A 86 15.60 11.71 -16.55
N GLY A 87 14.85 11.73 -15.44
CA GLY A 87 13.55 12.37 -15.32
C GLY A 87 13.50 13.45 -14.23
N ASP A 88 12.43 14.24 -14.26
CA ASP A 88 12.04 15.16 -13.18
C ASP A 88 10.91 14.50 -12.37
N LYS A 89 11.25 13.49 -11.56
CA LYS A 89 10.30 12.81 -10.68
C LYS A 89 10.28 13.48 -9.32
N ARG A 90 9.08 13.80 -8.82
CA ARG A 90 8.87 14.39 -7.50
C ARG A 90 8.30 13.34 -6.55
N ASN A 91 8.38 13.62 -5.25
CA ASN A 91 7.75 12.79 -4.22
C ASN A 91 6.25 12.56 -4.48
N SER A 92 5.54 13.58 -4.99
CA SER A 92 4.11 13.51 -5.35
C SER A 92 3.78 12.53 -6.48
N ASP A 93 4.79 12.15 -7.28
CA ASP A 93 4.63 11.21 -8.39
C ASP A 93 4.85 9.76 -7.95
N ILE A 94 5.43 9.55 -6.76
CA ILE A 94 5.69 8.22 -6.21
C ILE A 94 4.42 7.68 -5.60
N ARG A 95 3.91 6.58 -6.17
CA ARG A 95 2.72 5.88 -5.71
C ARG A 95 2.95 4.39 -5.74
N LEU A 96 2.26 3.67 -4.87
CA LEU A 96 2.21 2.22 -4.91
C LEU A 96 1.26 1.80 -6.04
N THR A 97 1.68 0.82 -6.83
CA THR A 97 0.77 0.04 -7.69
C THR A 97 -0.17 -0.79 -6.82
N GLU A 98 -1.21 -1.38 -7.42
CA GLU A 98 -2.11 -2.28 -6.70
C GLU A 98 -1.33 -3.47 -6.09
N ALA A 99 -0.46 -4.09 -6.88
CA ALA A 99 0.38 -5.20 -6.43
C ALA A 99 1.27 -4.80 -5.24
N GLN A 100 1.93 -3.65 -5.31
CA GLN A 100 2.77 -3.16 -4.20
C GLN A 100 1.93 -2.81 -2.96
N MET A 101 0.72 -2.29 -3.14
CA MET A 101 -0.20 -2.03 -2.04
C MET A 101 -0.62 -3.33 -1.35
N LEU A 102 -0.98 -4.36 -2.13
CA LEU A 102 -1.32 -5.69 -1.60
C LEU A 102 -0.16 -6.32 -0.84
N ASP A 103 1.07 -6.20 -1.35
CA ASP A 103 2.27 -6.68 -0.66
C ASP A 103 2.50 -5.98 0.69
N VAL A 104 2.26 -4.66 0.75
CA VAL A 104 2.36 -3.88 1.98
C VAL A 104 1.28 -4.30 2.97
N VAL A 105 0.03 -4.45 2.52
CA VAL A 105 -1.10 -4.87 3.36
C VAL A 105 -0.89 -6.26 3.92
N ALA A 106 -0.38 -7.21 3.13
CA ALA A 106 -0.07 -8.56 3.59
C ALA A 106 0.94 -8.56 4.77
N LYS A 107 1.86 -7.59 4.79
CA LYS A 107 2.86 -7.45 5.86
C LYS A 107 2.29 -6.84 7.13
N CYS A 108 1.16 -6.14 7.08
CA CYS A 108 0.49 -5.62 8.28
C CYS A 108 0.19 -6.77 9.27
N ALA A 109 -0.24 -7.93 8.77
CA ALA A 109 -0.57 -9.11 9.56
C ALA A 109 0.62 -9.68 10.37
N SER A 110 1.86 -9.35 10.00
CA SER A 110 3.03 -9.79 10.78
C SER A 110 3.06 -9.21 12.20
N CYS A 111 2.46 -8.03 12.39
CA CYS A 111 2.39 -7.32 13.67
C CYS A 111 0.94 -7.10 14.14
N HIS A 112 0.00 -6.86 13.22
CA HIS A 112 -1.43 -6.59 13.48
C HIS A 112 -2.29 -7.84 13.25
N GLN A 113 -1.98 -8.90 13.98
CA GLN A 113 -2.58 -10.22 13.78
C GLN A 113 -4.08 -10.22 14.14
N ALA A 114 -4.44 -9.57 15.25
CA ALA A 114 -5.82 -9.51 15.73
C ALA A 114 -6.69 -8.65 14.79
N GLU A 115 -6.19 -7.50 14.36
CA GLU A 115 -6.90 -6.63 13.42
C GLU A 115 -7.05 -7.29 12.05
N HIS A 116 -6.02 -8.01 11.59
CA HIS A 116 -6.10 -8.78 10.35
C HIS A 116 -7.12 -9.92 10.45
N ALA A 117 -7.14 -10.66 11.55
CA ALA A 117 -8.14 -11.71 11.78
C ALA A 117 -9.56 -11.13 11.76
N GLY A 118 -9.80 -10.03 12.48
CA GLY A 118 -11.10 -9.34 12.44
C GLY A 118 -11.46 -8.81 11.06
N TRP A 119 -10.48 -8.34 10.27
CA TRP A 119 -10.71 -7.95 8.88
C TRP A 119 -11.14 -9.13 8.01
N MET A 120 -10.43 -10.27 8.11
CA MET A 120 -10.76 -11.51 7.39
C MET A 120 -12.15 -12.07 7.72
N GLU A 121 -12.63 -11.88 8.96
CA GLU A 121 -13.96 -12.31 9.40
C GLU A 121 -15.07 -11.30 9.04
N SER A 122 -14.71 -10.11 8.56
CA SER A 122 -15.64 -9.04 8.21
C SER A 122 -15.92 -8.97 6.70
N GLY A 123 -16.97 -8.24 6.32
CA GLY A 123 -17.26 -7.95 4.91
C GLY A 123 -16.20 -7.11 4.19
N HIS A 124 -15.20 -6.54 4.89
CA HIS A 124 -14.11 -5.81 4.24
C HIS A 124 -13.15 -6.74 3.48
N ALA A 125 -13.03 -8.00 3.89
CA ALA A 125 -12.21 -8.99 3.20
C ALA A 125 -12.87 -9.56 1.93
N ALA A 126 -14.07 -9.09 1.57
CA ALA A 126 -14.73 -9.45 0.33
C ALA A 126 -13.80 -9.20 -0.87
N THR A 127 -13.69 -10.19 -1.74
CA THR A 127 -12.83 -10.16 -2.92
C THR A 127 -13.53 -9.47 -4.10
N TYR A 128 -12.78 -9.17 -5.16
CA TYR A 128 -13.36 -8.72 -6.43
C TYR A 128 -14.37 -9.72 -6.97
N GLN A 129 -14.13 -11.02 -6.80
CA GLN A 129 -15.12 -12.03 -7.16
C GLN A 129 -16.41 -11.90 -6.33
N ASP A 130 -16.30 -11.77 -5.01
CA ASP A 130 -17.49 -11.67 -4.15
C ASP A 130 -18.35 -10.44 -4.48
N ILE A 131 -17.73 -9.35 -4.94
CA ILE A 131 -18.45 -8.11 -5.28
C ILE A 131 -18.91 -8.09 -6.74
N PHE A 132 -18.02 -8.32 -7.70
CA PHE A 132 -18.30 -8.11 -9.12
C PHE A 132 -18.90 -9.34 -9.83
N MET A 133 -18.83 -10.52 -9.21
CA MET A 133 -19.40 -11.76 -9.76
C MET A 133 -20.67 -12.22 -9.04
N ASP A 134 -21.23 -11.40 -8.15
CA ASP A 134 -22.53 -11.69 -7.52
C ASP A 134 -23.64 -11.55 -8.57
N LYS A 135 -24.15 -12.70 -9.04
CA LYS A 135 -25.20 -12.75 -10.06
C LYS A 135 -26.52 -12.16 -9.61
N GLU A 136 -26.84 -12.23 -8.32
CA GLU A 136 -28.10 -11.71 -7.81
C GLU A 136 -28.05 -10.19 -7.75
N HIS A 137 -26.95 -9.62 -7.23
CA HIS A 137 -26.74 -8.17 -7.28
C HIS A 137 -26.64 -7.66 -8.72
N ASN A 138 -25.91 -8.36 -9.60
CA ASN A 138 -25.67 -7.91 -10.97
C ASN A 138 -26.95 -7.85 -11.82
N ARG A 139 -28.01 -8.57 -11.45
CA ARG A 139 -29.35 -8.46 -12.07
C ARG A 139 -30.10 -7.20 -11.64
N ILE A 140 -29.75 -6.63 -10.49
CA ILE A 140 -30.36 -5.42 -9.93
C ILE A 140 -29.60 -4.18 -10.39
N GLU A 141 -28.27 -4.23 -10.36
CA GLU A 141 -27.39 -3.11 -10.69
C GLU A 141 -26.21 -3.63 -11.51
N LYS A 142 -26.01 -3.06 -12.70
CA LYS A 142 -24.85 -3.37 -13.52
C LYS A 142 -23.61 -2.70 -12.92
N PRO A 143 -22.48 -3.40 -12.71
CA PRO A 143 -21.24 -2.75 -12.27
C PRO A 143 -20.88 -1.55 -13.14
N TYR A 144 -20.43 -0.47 -12.50
CA TYR A 144 -20.00 0.77 -13.16
C TYR A 144 -18.80 1.39 -12.43
N ALA A 145 -18.21 2.43 -13.01
CA ALA A 145 -16.91 2.96 -12.56
C ALA A 145 -16.88 3.42 -11.10
N ASP A 146 -17.98 3.95 -10.55
CA ASP A 146 -17.98 4.44 -9.16
C ASP A 146 -17.98 3.30 -8.13
N CYS A 147 -18.27 2.06 -8.53
CA CYS A 147 -18.07 0.89 -7.65
C CYS A 147 -16.61 0.83 -7.17
N PHE A 148 -15.64 1.24 -7.99
CA PHE A 148 -14.22 1.32 -7.61
C PHE A 148 -13.88 2.42 -6.61
N ARG A 149 -14.82 3.32 -6.28
CA ARG A 149 -14.62 4.27 -5.19
C ARG A 149 -14.41 3.56 -3.85
N CYS A 150 -14.96 2.36 -3.70
CA CYS A 150 -14.81 1.53 -2.52
C CYS A 150 -14.29 0.12 -2.84
N HIS A 151 -14.81 -0.54 -3.87
CA HIS A 151 -14.54 -1.96 -4.14
C HIS A 151 -13.41 -2.22 -5.15
N GLY A 152 -12.51 -1.26 -5.31
CA GLY A 152 -11.41 -1.33 -6.28
C GLY A 152 -10.51 -0.11 -6.20
N MET A 153 -10.34 0.43 -4.99
CA MET A 153 -9.75 1.75 -4.74
C MET A 153 -8.33 1.87 -5.29
N PHE A 154 -7.58 0.76 -5.32
CA PHE A 154 -6.21 0.69 -5.79
C PHE A 154 -6.07 0.05 -7.17
N TYR A 155 -7.17 -0.47 -7.76
CA TYR A 155 -7.14 -1.02 -9.10
C TYR A 155 -6.74 0.06 -10.12
N GLU A 156 -5.72 -0.24 -10.91
CA GLU A 156 -5.03 0.77 -11.73
C GLU A 156 -5.73 1.07 -13.05
N SER A 157 -6.68 0.23 -13.48
CA SER A 157 -7.40 0.37 -14.75
C SER A 157 -8.89 0.68 -14.57
N ASP A 158 -9.67 0.54 -15.64
CA ASP A 158 -11.13 0.70 -15.65
C ASP A 158 -11.88 -0.63 -15.55
N LEU A 159 -13.20 -0.54 -15.37
CA LEU A 159 -14.06 -1.69 -15.15
C LEU A 159 -14.08 -2.66 -16.34
N HIS A 160 -13.98 -2.14 -17.57
CA HIS A 160 -13.95 -2.96 -18.77
C HIS A 160 -12.61 -3.69 -18.94
N THR A 161 -11.54 -3.21 -18.31
CA THR A 161 -10.27 -3.93 -18.21
C THR A 161 -10.33 -5.03 -17.14
N LEU A 162 -11.09 -4.81 -16.06
CA LEU A 162 -11.25 -5.80 -15.00
C LEU A 162 -12.13 -6.97 -15.46
N MET A 163 -13.28 -6.67 -16.08
CA MET A 163 -14.30 -7.66 -16.38
C MET A 163 -15.06 -7.40 -17.68
N SER A 164 -15.49 -8.49 -18.30
CA SER A 164 -16.46 -8.46 -19.39
C SER A 164 -17.84 -8.16 -18.83
N LEU A 165 -18.52 -7.22 -19.48
CA LEU A 165 -19.92 -6.85 -19.22
C LEU A 165 -20.78 -7.03 -20.48
N GLU A 166 -20.36 -7.94 -21.37
CA GLU A 166 -21.06 -8.35 -22.58
C GLU A 166 -22.14 -9.40 -22.26
N GLY A 167 -23.29 -9.30 -22.92
CA GLY A 167 -24.42 -10.21 -22.67
C GLY A 167 -25.18 -9.87 -21.38
N GLU A 168 -25.83 -10.89 -20.82
CA GLU A 168 -26.63 -10.76 -19.60
C GLU A 168 -25.76 -10.90 -18.35
N ALA A 169 -26.29 -10.52 -17.18
CA ALA A 169 -25.57 -10.56 -15.91
C ALA A 169 -24.91 -11.92 -15.60
N ASP A 170 -25.48 -13.02 -16.10
CA ASP A 170 -24.97 -14.37 -15.91
C ASP A 170 -23.70 -14.70 -16.73
N ASP A 171 -23.42 -13.94 -17.79
CA ASP A 171 -22.30 -14.10 -18.71
C ASP A 171 -21.07 -13.24 -18.33
N TRP A 172 -21.28 -12.25 -17.48
CA TRP A 172 -20.24 -11.32 -17.04
C TRP A 172 -19.16 -12.05 -16.24
N HIS A 173 -17.90 -11.68 -16.47
CA HIS A 173 -16.77 -12.35 -15.82
C HIS A 173 -15.52 -11.48 -15.74
N ILE A 174 -14.76 -11.62 -14.65
CA ILE A 174 -13.42 -11.04 -14.52
C ILE A 174 -12.50 -11.66 -15.57
N HIS A 175 -11.80 -10.82 -16.34
CA HIS A 175 -10.93 -11.27 -17.44
C HIS A 175 -9.72 -12.05 -16.93
N ASP A 176 -9.01 -11.48 -15.96
CA ASP A 176 -7.85 -12.10 -15.32
C ASP A 176 -8.26 -12.79 -14.01
N LYS A 177 -8.25 -14.11 -14.00
CA LYS A 177 -8.64 -14.89 -12.81
C LYS A 177 -7.73 -14.64 -11.61
N THR A 178 -6.52 -14.13 -11.80
CA THR A 178 -5.63 -13.79 -10.67
C THR A 178 -6.13 -12.58 -9.88
N GLN A 179 -6.87 -11.68 -10.55
CA GLN A 179 -7.51 -10.51 -9.92
C GLN A 179 -8.73 -10.89 -9.08
N ALA A 180 -9.38 -12.02 -9.38
CA ALA A 180 -10.63 -12.41 -8.75
C ALA A 180 -10.52 -12.52 -7.21
N SER A 181 -9.39 -13.01 -6.71
CA SER A 181 -9.12 -13.16 -5.28
C SER A 181 -8.59 -11.90 -4.58
N HIS A 182 -8.40 -10.80 -5.31
CA HIS A 182 -7.91 -9.56 -4.67
C HIS A 182 -8.97 -8.97 -3.75
N PRO A 183 -8.58 -8.49 -2.55
CA PRO A 183 -9.51 -7.86 -1.62
C PRO A 183 -10.02 -6.52 -2.15
N SER A 184 -11.32 -6.29 -2.00
CA SER A 184 -12.00 -5.07 -2.44
C SER A 184 -11.68 -3.87 -1.55
N ILE A 185 -11.64 -4.07 -0.23
CA ILE A 185 -11.39 -3.01 0.77
C ILE A 185 -10.23 -3.44 1.66
N THR A 186 -9.03 -2.95 1.38
CA THR A 186 -7.83 -3.25 2.17
C THR A 186 -7.65 -2.32 3.36
N CYS A 187 -6.76 -2.67 4.29
CA CYS A 187 -6.41 -1.82 5.43
C CYS A 187 -6.01 -0.40 5.00
N LEU A 188 -5.25 -0.27 3.91
CA LEU A 188 -4.81 1.02 3.37
C LEU A 188 -5.93 1.83 2.72
N SER A 189 -7.11 1.26 2.49
CA SER A 189 -8.29 2.02 2.07
C SER A 189 -8.68 3.06 3.13
N CYS A 190 -8.51 2.70 4.40
CA CYS A 190 -8.91 3.52 5.54
C CYS A 190 -7.76 3.94 6.48
N HIS A 191 -6.59 3.30 6.40
CA HIS A 191 -5.45 3.60 7.27
C HIS A 191 -4.31 4.28 6.53
N LYS A 192 -4.03 5.54 6.88
CA LYS A 192 -2.83 6.25 6.42
C LYS A 192 -1.67 6.02 7.40
N ILE A 193 -0.70 5.21 6.98
CA ILE A 193 0.39 4.73 7.85
C ILE A 193 1.49 5.76 8.13
N HIS A 194 1.68 6.75 7.26
CA HIS A 194 2.61 7.87 7.44
C HIS A 194 1.86 9.12 7.89
N THR A 195 1.06 9.00 8.96
CA THR A 195 0.42 10.16 9.58
C THR A 195 1.25 10.57 10.80
N PRO A 196 1.59 11.87 10.97
CA PRO A 196 2.23 12.33 12.19
C PRO A 196 1.43 11.91 13.42
N ASN A 197 2.10 11.26 14.36
CA ASN A 197 1.55 10.91 15.65
C ASN A 197 2.39 11.62 16.71
N PRO A 198 1.97 12.81 17.19
CA PRO A 198 2.71 13.54 18.21
C PRO A 198 2.65 12.74 19.52
N VAL A 199 3.64 11.86 19.73
CA VAL A 199 3.78 11.12 20.97
C VAL A 199 4.18 12.12 22.04
N SER A 200 3.23 12.50 22.90
CA SER A 200 3.52 13.19 24.15
C SER A 200 4.50 12.32 24.97
N ARG A 201 5.79 12.67 24.96
CA ARG A 201 6.83 12.01 25.79
C ARG A 201 6.76 12.42 27.26
N ARG A 202 5.76 13.20 27.66
CA ARG A 202 5.59 13.67 29.02
C ARG A 202 4.78 12.61 29.78
N TRP A 203 5.43 11.90 30.68
CA TRP A 203 4.71 11.16 31.73
C TRP A 203 4.05 12.22 32.60
N ILE A 204 2.77 12.46 32.37
CA ILE A 204 1.97 13.37 33.17
C ILE A 204 1.10 12.48 34.05
N SER A 205 1.22 12.62 35.37
CA SER A 205 0.42 11.83 36.31
C SER A 205 -1.05 11.98 35.95
N THR A 206 -1.72 10.84 35.88
CA THR A 206 -3.17 10.71 35.80
C THR A 206 -3.80 11.53 36.91
N ASP A 207 -4.27 12.72 36.55
CA ASP A 207 -5.48 13.35 37.07
C ASP A 207 -5.75 14.58 36.19
N SER A 208 -6.68 14.44 35.25
CA SER A 208 -7.34 15.55 34.54
C SER A 208 -6.51 16.46 33.62
N ILE A 209 -5.85 15.90 32.60
CA ILE A 209 -5.51 16.69 31.39
C ILE A 209 -6.20 16.05 30.18
N PRO A 210 -6.94 16.82 29.35
CA PRO A 210 -7.46 16.31 28.09
C PRO A 210 -6.30 15.75 27.28
N LEU A 211 -6.42 14.49 26.85
CA LEU A 211 -5.49 13.88 25.91
C LEU A 211 -5.29 14.86 24.74
N PRO A 212 -4.04 15.17 24.33
CA PRO A 212 -3.84 15.99 23.16
C PRO A 212 -4.63 15.37 22.01
N ASP A 213 -5.34 16.22 21.27
CA ASP A 213 -6.24 15.82 20.19
C ASP A 213 -5.45 14.93 19.22
N ARG A 214 -5.69 13.62 19.31
CA ARG A 214 -4.94 12.65 18.51
C ARG A 214 -5.44 12.81 17.09
N ALA A 215 -4.51 12.93 16.14
CA ALA A 215 -4.88 12.83 14.73
C ALA A 215 -5.74 11.57 14.55
N PRO A 216 -6.86 11.66 13.81
CA PRO A 216 -7.77 10.54 13.67
C PRO A 216 -7.02 9.34 13.13
N HIS A 217 -7.31 8.18 13.70
CA HIS A 217 -6.67 6.91 13.33
C HIS A 217 -7.05 6.43 11.93
N THR A 218 -8.02 7.10 11.31
CA THR A 218 -8.59 6.77 10.01
C THR A 218 -8.48 7.93 9.02
N ALA A 219 -8.37 7.53 7.76
CA ALA A 219 -8.41 8.35 6.57
C ALA A 219 -9.29 7.63 5.55
N LEU A 220 -9.55 8.24 4.41
CA LEU A 220 -10.14 7.57 3.26
C LEU A 220 -9.21 7.79 2.07
N TYR A 221 -8.78 6.70 1.43
CA TYR A 221 -8.08 6.81 0.16
C TYR A 221 -9.05 7.26 -0.93
N ILE A 222 -8.72 8.30 -1.66
CA ILE A 222 -9.54 8.79 -2.77
C ILE A 222 -8.87 8.34 -4.05
N ARG A 223 -9.49 7.40 -4.77
CA ARG A 223 -8.95 6.85 -6.03
C ARG A 223 -8.67 7.92 -7.07
N ALA A 224 -9.58 8.88 -7.24
CA ALA A 224 -9.47 9.95 -8.23
C ALA A 224 -8.21 10.81 -8.01
N ASP A 225 -7.95 11.18 -6.75
CA ASP A 225 -6.80 12.02 -6.37
C ASP A 225 -5.56 11.19 -5.99
N LYS A 226 -5.72 9.87 -5.90
CA LYS A 226 -4.74 8.88 -5.43
C LYS A 226 -4.05 9.35 -4.14
N MET A 227 -4.84 9.78 -3.15
CA MET A 227 -4.35 10.31 -1.87
C MET A 227 -5.28 9.94 -0.72
N HIS A 228 -4.73 9.91 0.49
CA HIS A 228 -5.53 9.77 1.72
C HIS A 228 -6.00 11.13 2.24
N LEU A 229 -7.30 11.29 2.38
CA LEU A 229 -7.93 12.38 3.13
C LEU A 229 -8.17 11.95 4.57
N ARG A 230 -7.73 12.74 5.55
CA ARG A 230 -7.98 12.44 6.97
C ARG A 230 -9.48 12.49 7.27
N ALA A 231 -9.96 11.61 8.15
CA ALA A 231 -11.38 11.51 8.44
C ALA A 231 -11.99 12.81 9.01
N ASP A 232 -11.21 13.60 9.75
CA ASP A 232 -11.63 14.90 10.29
C ASP A 232 -11.71 16.02 9.23
N HIS A 233 -11.19 15.78 8.03
CA HIS A 233 -11.34 16.68 6.88
C HIS A 233 -12.50 16.25 5.96
N LEU A 234 -13.14 15.11 6.23
CA LEU A 234 -14.31 14.66 5.49
C LEU A 234 -15.55 15.40 6.00
N THR A 235 -16.44 15.77 5.08
CA THR A 235 -17.72 16.35 5.44
C THR A 235 -18.47 15.36 6.35
N PRO A 236 -19.00 15.79 7.53
CA PRO A 236 -19.80 14.93 8.36
C PRO A 236 -20.96 14.37 7.54
N VAL A 237 -21.04 13.04 7.42
CA VAL A 237 -22.17 12.40 6.75
C VAL A 237 -23.40 12.62 7.65
N GLN A 238 -24.25 13.56 7.24
CA GLN A 238 -25.59 13.67 7.80
C GLN A 238 -26.45 12.68 7.04
N MET A 239 -26.80 11.56 7.68
CA MET A 239 -27.84 10.71 7.14
C MET A 239 -29.18 11.41 7.38
N VAL A 240 -30.06 11.44 6.37
CA VAL A 240 -31.36 12.10 6.47
C VAL A 240 -32.43 11.06 6.16
N HIS A 241 -33.47 11.01 7.00
CA HIS A 241 -34.68 10.23 6.76
C HIS A 241 -35.88 11.17 6.76
N GLY A 242 -36.45 11.42 5.56
CA GLY A 242 -37.42 12.50 5.36
C GLY A 242 -36.77 13.87 5.60
N ASP A 243 -37.31 14.64 6.55
CA ASP A 243 -36.78 15.95 6.95
C ASP A 243 -35.89 15.88 8.21
N THR A 244 -35.59 14.67 8.71
CA THR A 244 -34.86 14.48 9.99
C THR A 244 -33.44 14.00 9.75
N ILE A 245 -32.46 14.68 10.37
CA ILE A 245 -31.07 14.22 10.42
C ILE A 245 -30.98 13.07 11.43
N ILE A 246 -30.55 11.89 10.97
CA ILE A 246 -30.26 10.71 11.77
C ILE A 246 -28.74 10.49 11.86
N ARG A 247 -28.25 10.04 13.02
CA ARG A 247 -26.84 9.69 13.19
C ARG A 247 -26.60 8.28 12.64
N ALA A 248 -25.49 8.09 11.93
CA ALA A 248 -24.96 6.76 11.68
C ALA A 248 -24.46 6.21 13.02
N ALA A 249 -24.98 5.04 13.41
CA ALA A 249 -24.59 4.35 14.63
C ALA A 249 -23.16 3.82 14.53
#